data_AF-A0A165S1Z0-F1
#
_entry.id   AF-A0A165S1Z0-F1
#
_cell.length_a   1.000
_cell.length_b   1.000
_cell.length_c   1.000
_cell.angle_alpha   90.00
_cell.angle_beta   90.00
_cell.angle_gamma   90.00
#
_symmetry.space_group_name_H-M   'P 1'
#
loop_
_entity.id
_entity.type
_entity.pdbx_description
1 polymer ?
#
loop_
_entity_poly.entity_id
_entity_poly.type
_entity_poly.pdbx_seq_one_letter_code
_entity_poly.pdbx_strand_id
1 'polypeptide(L)'
;MSVPETLRIGDLPCEIRLGDVLDRLREMADNSVDCVVTSPPYWGLRDYGVEGQLGLEPTLKEHLDKMVEVFEEIRRVLKPEGTCWINYGDCYATSPAGHKSDADGRIRTGKDDRTFTQKPFSTIQGSLKPKDLCMVPNRLAIALQDAGWWVRGEIIWAKPNPMPESVRDRPAGAHEKIWLVTKSPRYFYDAAAVRQGRVGVEDANGFRGGSYTANSAGKRKSVGNKLVSDKQRGHRQRHAGFDGRWDKMTKQEQQANGRNLRNYEPAPLEVWNVATRPFPGAHFATYPPELARRCIEAGCPKDGVVLDPFGGAGTTGLVALRLGRQAILIELNPEYAAIAQERIEQDWMGPAERKSHQSAADDDAGPLFSHLEPMEACSA
;
A
#
# COMPACT_ATOMS: atom_id res chain seq x y z
N MET A 1 7.73 29.61 -18.06
CA MET A 1 7.17 28.64 -17.09
C MET A 1 6.09 27.89 -17.82
N SER A 2 6.39 26.68 -18.30
CA SER A 2 5.36 25.78 -18.86
C SER A 2 4.45 25.34 -17.72
N VAL A 3 3.14 25.32 -17.96
CA VAL A 3 2.15 24.80 -17.01
C VAL A 3 2.55 23.35 -16.64
N PRO A 4 2.56 22.97 -15.36
CA PRO A 4 2.81 21.57 -15.00
C PRO A 4 1.68 20.69 -15.54
N GLU A 5 2.07 19.69 -16.32
CA GLU A 5 1.15 18.83 -17.06
C GLU A 5 0.39 17.91 -16.08
N THR A 6 -0.92 18.11 -15.98
CA THR A 6 -1.81 17.17 -15.26
C THR A 6 -2.45 16.27 -16.30
N LEU A 7 -2.15 14.97 -16.23
CA LEU A 7 -2.76 13.98 -17.10
C LEU A 7 -4.12 13.58 -16.51
N ARG A 8 -5.18 13.79 -17.31
CA ARG A 8 -6.54 13.33 -17.02
C ARG A 8 -6.77 12.01 -17.74
N ILE A 9 -7.44 11.09 -17.06
CA ILE A 9 -7.67 9.73 -17.56
C ILE A 9 -9.10 9.63 -18.07
N GLY A 10 -9.35 10.12 -19.29
CA GLY A 10 -10.71 10.24 -19.85
C GLY A 10 -11.67 10.97 -18.88
N ASP A 11 -12.86 10.41 -18.69
CA ASP A 11 -13.87 10.91 -17.72
C ASP A 11 -13.72 10.30 -16.32
N LEU A 12 -12.66 9.53 -16.06
CA LEU A 12 -12.46 8.88 -14.77
C LEU A 12 -12.11 9.90 -13.69
N PRO A 13 -12.55 9.69 -12.43
CA PRO A 13 -12.18 10.54 -11.31
C PRO A 13 -10.75 10.23 -10.82
N CYS A 14 -9.79 10.25 -11.75
CA CYS A 14 -8.37 10.04 -11.50
C CYS A 14 -7.54 11.07 -12.28
N GLU A 15 -6.55 11.66 -11.61
CA GLU A 15 -5.56 12.54 -12.22
C GLU A 15 -4.14 12.12 -11.84
N ILE A 16 -3.20 12.33 -12.76
CA ILE A 16 -1.77 12.18 -12.51
C ILE A 16 -1.12 13.56 -12.66
N ARG A 17 -0.57 14.08 -11.56
CA ARG A 17 0.15 15.34 -11.53
C ARG A 17 1.63 15.09 -11.79
N LEU A 18 2.13 15.50 -12.95
CA LEU A 18 3.53 15.34 -13.30
C LEU A 18 4.39 16.39 -12.57
N GLY A 19 5.43 15.95 -11.88
CA GLY A 19 6.45 16.82 -11.30
C GLY A 19 6.94 16.40 -9.91
N ASP A 20 7.76 17.27 -9.30
CA ASP A 20 8.28 17.06 -7.95
C ASP A 20 7.15 16.95 -6.92
N VAL A 21 7.29 15.99 -6.01
CA VAL A 21 6.26 15.66 -5.01
C VAL A 21 5.92 16.83 -4.11
N LEU A 22 6.91 17.62 -3.66
CA LEU A 22 6.65 18.76 -2.77
C LEU A 22 5.97 19.88 -3.53
N ASP A 23 6.39 20.14 -4.76
CA ASP A 23 5.76 21.16 -5.59
C ASP A 23 4.30 20.82 -5.89
N ARG A 24 4.02 19.56 -6.27
CA ARG A 24 2.65 19.12 -6.55
C ARG A 24 1.78 19.11 -5.29
N LEU A 25 2.32 18.73 -4.13
CA LEU A 25 1.59 18.76 -2.86
C LEU A 25 1.26 20.21 -2.45
N ARG A 26 2.20 21.16 -2.59
CA ARG A 26 2.01 22.58 -2.23
C ARG A 26 0.89 23.26 -3.01
N GLU A 27 0.59 22.78 -4.22
CA GLU A 27 -0.54 23.26 -5.02
C GLU A 27 -1.90 22.69 -4.60
N MET A 28 -1.91 21.59 -3.82
CA MET A 28 -3.14 21.00 -3.32
C MET A 28 -3.70 21.81 -2.16
N ALA A 29 -5.03 21.90 -2.10
CA ALA A 29 -5.71 22.51 -0.96
C ALA A 29 -5.51 21.71 0.33
N ASP A 30 -5.48 22.41 1.46
CA ASP A 30 -5.50 21.80 2.79
C ASP A 30 -6.74 20.91 2.96
N ASN A 31 -6.60 19.80 3.69
CA ASN A 31 -7.71 18.89 4.01
C ASN A 31 -8.54 18.46 2.77
N SER A 32 -7.89 18.20 1.65
CA SER A 32 -8.51 17.82 0.39
C SER A 32 -8.60 16.31 0.16
N VAL A 33 -7.79 15.50 0.84
CA VAL A 33 -7.75 14.03 0.63
C VAL A 33 -8.13 13.24 1.88
N ASP A 34 -8.78 12.09 1.69
CA ASP A 34 -9.30 11.25 2.79
C ASP A 34 -8.31 10.14 3.18
N CYS A 35 -7.56 9.62 2.20
CA CYS A 35 -6.65 8.51 2.42
C CYS A 35 -5.39 8.68 1.58
N VAL A 36 -4.24 8.34 2.14
CA VAL A 36 -2.97 8.24 1.43
C VAL A 36 -2.52 6.79 1.49
N VAL A 37 -2.22 6.19 0.34
CA VAL A 37 -1.65 4.85 0.28
C VAL A 37 -0.46 4.90 -0.67
N THR A 38 0.73 4.65 -0.14
CA THR A 38 1.95 4.95 -0.87
C THR A 38 3.12 4.05 -0.49
N SER A 39 4.09 3.99 -1.39
CA SER A 39 5.41 3.41 -1.17
C SER A 39 6.46 4.42 -1.62
N PRO A 40 7.08 5.18 -0.69
CA PRO A 40 8.11 6.15 -1.06
C PRO A 40 9.33 5.50 -1.71
N PRO A 41 10.19 6.26 -2.40
CA PRO A 41 11.48 5.76 -2.88
C PRO A 41 12.33 5.19 -1.74
N TYR A 42 12.72 3.91 -1.85
CA TYR A 42 13.50 3.26 -0.79
C TYR A 42 14.96 3.73 -0.83
N TRP A 43 15.48 4.14 0.33
CA TRP A 43 16.83 4.71 0.43
C TRP A 43 17.92 3.76 -0.06
N GLY A 44 18.69 4.23 -1.04
CA GLY A 44 19.81 3.53 -1.64
C GLY A 44 19.43 2.26 -2.39
N LEU A 45 18.20 2.14 -2.88
CA LEU A 45 17.72 0.96 -3.61
C LEU A 45 17.74 1.11 -5.14
N ARG A 46 17.32 2.27 -5.67
CA ARG A 46 17.11 2.45 -7.10
C ARG A 46 17.42 3.88 -7.53
N ASP A 47 18.00 4.01 -8.73
CA ASP A 47 18.08 5.25 -9.49
C ASP A 47 16.98 5.24 -10.56
N TYR A 48 16.06 6.20 -10.50
CA TYR A 48 14.96 6.37 -11.44
C TYR A 48 15.35 7.19 -12.68
N GLY A 49 16.58 7.69 -12.75
CA GLY A 49 17.13 8.34 -13.94
C GLY A 49 16.68 9.78 -14.15
N VAL A 50 16.02 10.38 -13.16
CA VAL A 50 15.41 11.71 -13.27
C VAL A 50 15.96 12.65 -12.19
N GLU A 51 16.17 13.91 -12.57
CA GLU A 51 16.58 14.97 -11.63
C GLU A 51 15.46 15.21 -10.60
N GLY A 52 15.83 15.47 -9.34
CA GLY A 52 14.87 15.69 -8.25
C GLY A 52 14.32 14.42 -7.61
N GLN A 53 14.73 13.22 -8.06
CA GLN A 53 14.31 11.97 -7.42
C GLN A 53 14.74 11.89 -5.95
N LEU A 54 13.90 11.23 -5.16
CA LEU A 54 14.20 10.91 -3.76
C LEU A 54 14.77 9.50 -3.63
N GLY A 55 15.44 9.24 -2.51
CA GLY A 55 15.99 7.92 -2.17
C GLY A 55 17.49 7.79 -2.39
N LEU A 56 18.16 8.78 -3.00
CA LEU A 56 19.62 8.83 -3.18
C LEU A 56 20.30 9.91 -2.35
N GLU A 57 19.63 10.40 -1.31
CA GLU A 57 20.21 11.36 -0.39
C GLU A 57 21.50 10.76 0.23
N PRO A 58 22.60 11.52 0.29
CA PRO A 58 23.91 10.99 0.68
C PRO A 58 23.90 10.29 2.03
N THR A 59 23.12 10.79 2.99
CA THR A 59 23.03 10.20 4.32
C THR A 59 21.61 9.74 4.66
N LEU A 60 21.52 8.75 5.56
CA LEU A 60 20.22 8.30 6.08
C LEU A 60 19.46 9.43 6.76
N LYS A 61 20.17 10.33 7.44
CA LYS A 61 19.54 11.49 8.10
C LYS A 61 18.91 12.41 7.06
N GLU A 62 19.63 12.78 6.01
CA GLU A 62 19.09 13.63 4.94
C GLU A 62 17.89 12.99 4.25
N HIS A 63 17.94 11.68 4.00
CA HIS A 63 16.79 10.94 3.47
C HIS A 63 15.57 11.06 4.40
N LEU A 64 15.75 10.81 5.70
CA LEU A 64 14.67 10.89 6.68
C LEU A 64 14.13 12.33 6.82
N ASP A 65 15.01 13.34 6.87
CA ASP A 65 14.61 14.75 6.92
C ASP A 65 13.75 15.10 5.70
N LYS A 66 14.15 14.64 4.50
CA LYS A 66 13.41 14.88 3.26
C LYS A 66 12.07 14.15 3.23
N MET A 67 12.02 12.91 3.70
CA MET A 67 10.77 12.18 3.87
C MET A 67 9.84 12.92 4.84
N VAL A 68 10.34 13.39 5.99
CA VAL A 68 9.54 14.16 6.95
C VAL A 68 8.98 15.43 6.30
N GLU A 69 9.77 16.16 5.51
CA GLU A 69 9.29 17.33 4.75
C GLU A 69 8.10 16.97 3.84
N VAL A 70 8.21 15.88 3.08
CA VAL A 70 7.12 15.39 2.21
C VAL A 70 5.89 15.00 3.03
N PHE A 71 6.09 14.24 4.11
CA PHE A 71 4.99 13.82 4.96
C PHE A 71 4.34 14.99 5.71
N GLU A 72 5.04 16.08 6.00
CA GLU A 72 4.40 17.28 6.54
C GLU A 72 3.43 17.93 5.54
N GLU A 73 3.81 18.02 4.26
CA GLU A 73 2.88 18.46 3.22
C GLU A 73 1.72 17.48 3.02
N ILE A 74 1.96 16.17 3.11
CA ILE A 74 0.90 15.16 3.13
C ILE A 74 -0.04 15.40 4.32
N ARG A 75 0.48 15.72 5.51
CA ARG A 75 -0.33 16.01 6.71
C ARG A 75 -1.23 17.22 6.50
N ARG A 76 -0.75 18.24 5.78
CA ARG A 76 -1.53 19.44 5.44
C ARG A 76 -2.71 19.11 4.53
N VAL A 77 -2.48 18.38 3.44
CA VAL A 77 -3.53 18.02 2.47
C VAL A 77 -4.48 16.95 2.99
N LEU A 78 -4.06 16.11 3.93
CA LEU A 78 -4.90 15.09 4.56
C LEU A 78 -5.96 15.72 5.45
N LYS A 79 -7.22 15.29 5.30
CA LYS A 79 -8.33 15.68 6.17
C LYS A 79 -8.06 15.32 7.64
N PRO A 80 -8.71 15.99 8.61
CA PRO A 80 -8.51 15.71 10.04
C PRO A 80 -8.75 14.24 10.44
N GLU A 81 -9.70 13.59 9.76
CA GLU A 81 -10.06 12.18 9.94
C GLU A 81 -9.31 11.23 8.99
N GLY A 82 -8.43 11.75 8.13
CA GLY A 82 -7.79 10.98 7.09
C GLY A 82 -6.73 10.00 7.60
N THR A 83 -6.44 8.98 6.79
CA THR A 83 -5.43 7.96 7.09
C THR A 83 -4.27 7.99 6.11
N CYS A 84 -3.07 7.63 6.56
CA CYS A 84 -1.90 7.48 5.70
C CYS A 84 -1.26 6.11 5.94
N TRP A 85 -1.09 5.36 4.85
CA TRP A 85 -0.57 4.00 4.81
C TRP A 85 0.74 4.01 4.03
N ILE A 86 1.83 3.65 4.71
CA ILE A 86 3.19 3.77 4.17
C ILE A 86 3.80 2.38 4.09
N ASN A 87 3.91 1.83 2.88
CA ASN A 87 4.71 0.63 2.65
C ASN A 87 6.18 1.02 2.49
N TYR A 88 7.06 0.43 3.30
CA TYR A 88 8.49 0.72 3.23
C TYR A 88 9.31 -0.53 3.54
N GLY A 89 10.18 -0.90 2.60
CA GLY A 89 11.14 -1.99 2.73
C GLY A 89 12.47 -1.54 3.33
N ASP A 90 13.07 -2.39 4.15
CA ASP A 90 14.36 -2.07 4.76
C ASP A 90 15.53 -2.44 3.85
N CYS A 91 16.72 -1.93 4.17
CA CYS A 91 17.95 -2.26 3.50
C CYS A 91 19.08 -2.51 4.51
N TYR A 92 20.19 -3.07 4.04
CA TYR A 92 21.38 -3.29 4.85
C TYR A 92 22.47 -2.29 4.50
N ALA A 93 23.25 -1.89 5.51
CA ALA A 93 24.39 -1.01 5.35
C ALA A 93 25.53 -1.74 4.62
N THR A 94 25.98 -1.15 3.52
CA THR A 94 27.05 -1.67 2.67
C THR A 94 27.95 -0.52 2.20
N SER A 95 29.21 -0.86 1.94
CA SER A 95 30.11 -0.01 1.16
C SER A 95 29.71 -0.10 -0.32
N PRO A 96 30.01 0.93 -1.14
CA PRO A 96 30.02 0.77 -2.59
C PRO A 96 31.02 -0.33 -2.94
N ALA A 97 30.71 -1.16 -3.93
CA ALA A 97 31.78 -1.98 -4.48
C ALA A 97 32.80 -1.06 -5.13
N GLY A 98 34.08 -1.45 -5.15
CA GLY A 98 35.18 -0.65 -5.69
C GLY A 98 35.14 -0.37 -7.21
N HIS A 99 33.97 -0.39 -7.82
CA HIS A 99 33.73 0.11 -9.16
C HIS A 99 33.64 1.64 -9.12
N LYS A 100 34.33 2.30 -10.04
CA LYS A 100 34.30 3.76 -10.13
C LYS A 100 32.90 4.17 -10.58
N SER A 101 32.24 4.98 -9.77
CA SER A 101 31.07 5.74 -10.22
C SER A 101 31.49 6.73 -11.31
N ASP A 102 30.64 6.98 -12.29
CA ASP A 102 30.81 8.12 -13.18
C ASP A 102 30.54 9.45 -12.44
N ALA A 103 30.66 10.56 -13.17
CA ALA A 103 30.48 11.91 -12.62
C ALA A 103 29.07 12.14 -12.01
N ASP A 104 28.09 11.33 -12.39
CA ASP A 104 26.70 11.40 -11.92
C ASP A 104 26.44 10.42 -10.75
N GLY A 105 27.48 9.76 -10.22
CA GLY A 105 27.36 8.80 -9.12
C GLY A 105 26.90 7.41 -9.55
N ARG A 106 26.85 7.10 -10.85
CA ARG A 106 26.33 5.81 -11.35
C ARG A 106 27.43 4.77 -11.48
N ILE A 107 27.17 3.55 -11.00
CA ILE A 107 28.06 2.40 -11.18
C ILE A 107 27.60 1.64 -12.44
N ARG A 108 28.33 1.79 -13.55
CA ARG A 108 28.01 1.11 -14.81
C ARG A 108 28.60 -0.31 -14.84
N THR A 109 27.77 -1.33 -14.65
CA THR A 109 28.18 -2.74 -14.72
C THR A 109 27.99 -3.38 -16.10
N GLY A 110 27.60 -2.60 -17.12
CA GLY A 110 27.31 -3.09 -18.47
C GLY A 110 25.93 -3.74 -18.63
N LYS A 111 25.10 -3.73 -17.58
CA LYS A 111 23.66 -4.05 -17.61
C LYS A 111 22.90 -2.82 -17.14
N ASP A 112 21.79 -2.49 -17.80
CA ASP A 112 20.86 -1.45 -17.33
C ASP A 112 20.04 -2.01 -16.16
N ASP A 113 20.66 -2.12 -14.97
CA ASP A 113 19.97 -2.43 -13.72
C ASP A 113 19.79 -1.15 -12.90
N ARG A 114 18.72 -0.40 -13.19
CA ARG A 114 18.29 0.73 -12.34
C ARG A 114 18.16 0.36 -10.85
N THR A 115 18.03 -0.92 -10.52
CA THR A 115 18.21 -1.49 -9.18
C THR A 115 19.67 -1.59 -8.78
N PHE A 116 20.03 -1.01 -7.65
CA PHE A 116 21.38 -1.16 -7.11
C PHE A 116 21.60 -2.57 -6.55
N THR A 117 22.23 -3.42 -7.35
CA THR A 117 22.98 -4.57 -6.82
C THR A 117 24.16 -4.10 -5.96
N GLN A 118 24.66 -2.89 -6.22
CA GLN A 118 25.69 -2.20 -5.46
C GLN A 118 25.29 -0.74 -5.26
N LYS A 119 25.32 -0.25 -4.02
CA LYS A 119 24.89 1.12 -3.70
C LYS A 119 25.89 2.15 -4.23
N PRO A 120 25.43 3.31 -4.73
CA PRO A 120 26.28 4.34 -5.33
C PRO A 120 27.10 5.11 -4.27
N PHE A 121 26.68 5.07 -3.01
CA PHE A 121 27.37 5.67 -1.87
C PHE A 121 27.44 4.69 -0.70
N SER A 122 28.39 4.93 0.21
CA SER A 122 28.49 4.16 1.44
C SER A 122 27.30 4.47 2.33
N THR A 123 26.54 3.44 2.68
CA THR A 123 25.49 3.53 3.70
C THR A 123 26.03 3.23 5.11
N ILE A 124 27.29 2.80 5.20
CA ILE A 124 28.05 2.71 6.44
C ILE A 124 28.52 4.12 6.77
N GLN A 125 27.83 4.76 7.72
CA GLN A 125 28.05 6.14 8.08
C GLN A 125 27.83 6.32 9.58
N GLY A 126 28.80 6.89 10.29
CA GLY A 126 28.73 7.25 11.71
C GLY A 126 28.20 6.13 12.60
N SER A 127 26.87 6.06 12.74
CA SER A 127 26.13 5.10 13.55
C SER A 127 25.87 3.72 12.91
N LEU A 128 25.88 3.61 11.57
CA LEU A 128 25.66 2.33 10.87
C LEU A 128 26.98 1.64 10.56
N LYS A 129 27.08 0.36 10.92
CA LYS A 129 28.24 -0.51 10.69
C LYS A 129 28.02 -1.36 9.42
N PRO A 130 29.08 -1.95 8.84
CA PRO A 130 28.91 -2.90 7.75
C PRO A 130 27.93 -4.02 8.13
N LYS A 131 26.98 -4.32 7.23
CA LYS A 131 25.93 -5.34 7.39
C LYS A 131 24.85 -5.05 8.43
N ASP A 132 24.83 -3.87 9.04
CA ASP A 132 23.71 -3.48 9.91
C ASP A 132 22.42 -3.41 9.10
N LEU A 133 21.32 -3.89 9.67
CA LEU A 133 19.99 -3.56 9.18
C LEU A 133 19.77 -2.06 9.41
N CYS A 134 19.47 -1.30 8.36
CA CYS A 134 19.38 0.16 8.45
C CYS A 134 18.21 0.62 9.33
N MET A 135 17.18 -0.24 9.51
CA MET A 135 15.98 0.06 10.28
C MET A 135 15.20 1.24 9.67
N VAL A 136 15.27 1.46 8.35
CA VAL A 136 14.70 2.65 7.70
C VAL A 136 13.20 2.80 7.98
N PRO A 137 12.35 1.76 7.85
CA PRO A 137 10.92 1.89 8.12
C PRO A 137 10.63 2.28 9.58
N ASN A 138 11.40 1.76 10.53
CA ASN A 138 11.23 2.08 11.95
C ASN A 138 11.70 3.50 12.27
N ARG A 139 12.82 3.92 11.70
CA ARG A 139 13.35 5.27 11.88
C ARG A 139 12.43 6.31 11.27
N LEU A 140 11.85 6.04 10.11
CA LEU A 140 10.82 6.89 9.51
C LEU A 140 9.60 7.01 10.41
N ALA A 141 9.07 5.90 10.93
CA ALA A 141 7.93 5.94 11.84
C ALA A 141 8.20 6.75 13.12
N ILE A 142 9.40 6.61 13.70
CA ILE A 142 9.84 7.43 14.84
C ILE A 142 9.94 8.91 14.45
N ALA A 143 10.58 9.23 13.33
CA ALA A 143 10.73 10.61 12.87
C ALA A 143 9.37 11.29 12.60
N LEU A 144 8.41 10.55 12.01
CA LEU A 144 7.05 11.04 11.83
C LEU A 144 6.34 11.24 13.17
N GLN A 145 6.53 10.32 14.12
CA GLN A 145 5.98 10.46 15.47
C GLN A 145 6.52 11.70 16.19
N ASP A 146 7.83 11.94 16.09
CA ASP A 146 8.50 13.13 16.62
C ASP A 146 8.00 14.43 15.94
N ALA A 147 7.64 14.37 14.65
CA ALA A 147 7.00 15.46 13.91
C ALA A 147 5.51 15.66 14.27
N GLY A 148 4.95 14.81 15.14
CA GLY A 148 3.58 14.92 15.67
C GLY A 148 2.54 14.07 14.95
N TRP A 149 2.95 13.11 14.11
CA TRP A 149 2.04 12.09 13.60
C TRP A 149 1.67 11.08 14.69
N TRP A 150 0.46 10.53 14.59
CA TRP A 150 0.05 9.38 15.39
C TRP A 150 0.41 8.10 14.67
N VAL A 151 1.35 7.31 15.19
CA VAL A 151 1.61 5.95 14.68
C VAL A 151 0.57 5.00 15.29
N ARG A 152 -0.31 4.44 14.44
CA ARG A 152 -1.46 3.64 14.88
C ARG A 152 -1.25 2.14 14.78
N GLY A 153 -0.39 1.70 13.85
CA GLY A 153 -0.14 0.29 13.65
C GLY A 153 1.09 0.03 12.80
N GLU A 154 1.83 -1.00 13.19
CA GLU A 154 2.84 -1.67 12.39
C GLU A 154 2.20 -2.92 11.80
N ILE A 155 2.09 -3.02 10.49
CA ILE A 155 1.56 -4.18 9.78
C ILE A 155 2.71 -4.88 9.05
N ILE A 156 2.75 -6.21 9.12
CA ILE A 156 3.78 -7.02 8.48
C ILE A 156 3.20 -7.67 7.22
N TRP A 157 3.70 -7.25 6.06
CA TRP A 157 3.44 -7.93 4.81
C TRP A 157 4.45 -9.06 4.62
N ALA A 158 4.04 -10.28 4.94
CA ALA A 158 4.84 -11.48 4.65
C ALA A 158 4.75 -11.86 3.17
N LYS A 159 5.90 -12.08 2.55
CA LYS A 159 6.05 -12.52 1.16
C LYS A 159 6.23 -14.03 1.15
N PRO A 160 5.25 -14.83 0.66
CA PRO A 160 5.37 -16.29 0.65
C PRO A 160 6.43 -16.81 -0.32
N ASN A 161 6.73 -16.03 -1.37
CA ASN A 161 7.76 -16.34 -2.37
C ASN A 161 8.80 -15.21 -2.40
N PRO A 162 9.59 -15.00 -1.33
CA PRO A 162 10.59 -13.94 -1.33
C PRO A 162 11.72 -14.30 -2.31
N MET A 163 12.34 -13.29 -2.90
CA MET A 163 13.52 -13.51 -3.74
C MET A 163 14.62 -14.16 -2.87
N PRO A 164 15.28 -15.23 -3.33
CA PRO A 164 16.37 -15.84 -2.58
C PRO A 164 17.50 -14.84 -2.35
N GLU A 165 17.99 -14.75 -1.11
CA GLU A 165 19.20 -14.00 -0.77
C GLU A 165 20.39 -14.95 -0.66
N SER A 166 21.54 -14.56 -1.21
CA SER A 166 22.79 -15.35 -1.13
C SER A 166 23.51 -15.22 0.22
N VAL A 167 22.91 -14.51 1.17
CA VAL A 167 23.47 -14.19 2.49
C VAL A 167 23.36 -15.40 3.44
N ARG A 168 24.43 -15.69 4.20
CA ARG A 168 24.53 -16.88 5.07
C ARG A 168 24.71 -16.57 6.56
N ASP A 169 24.95 -15.32 6.92
CA ASP A 169 25.27 -14.88 8.29
C ASP A 169 24.10 -14.17 8.98
N ARG A 170 22.91 -14.22 8.39
CA ARG A 170 21.63 -13.76 8.98
C ARG A 170 20.44 -14.44 8.30
N PRO A 171 19.24 -14.40 8.89
CA PRO A 171 18.02 -14.78 8.20
C PRO A 171 17.78 -13.92 6.94
N ALA A 172 17.24 -14.54 5.89
CA ALA A 172 16.80 -13.84 4.69
C ALA A 172 15.53 -13.01 4.98
N GLY A 173 15.41 -11.84 4.34
CA GLY A 173 14.23 -11.01 4.41
C GLY A 173 13.07 -11.63 3.64
N ALA A 174 11.93 -11.79 4.30
CA ALA A 174 10.72 -12.34 3.70
C ALA A 174 9.48 -11.48 3.99
N HIS A 175 9.67 -10.22 4.37
CA HIS A 175 8.58 -9.32 4.70
C HIS A 175 8.92 -7.85 4.46
N GLU A 176 7.90 -7.02 4.31
CA GLU A 176 7.97 -5.56 4.37
C GLU A 176 7.00 -5.03 5.43
N LYS A 177 7.19 -3.76 5.81
CA LYS A 177 6.36 -3.10 6.82
C LYS A 177 5.42 -2.11 6.16
N ILE A 178 4.21 -2.04 6.70
CA ILE A 178 3.23 -1.02 6.38
C ILE A 178 2.88 -0.30 7.66
N TRP A 179 3.07 1.00 7.68
CA TRP A 179 2.69 1.85 8.80
C TRP A 179 1.33 2.47 8.53
N LEU A 180 0.43 2.36 9.50
CA LEU A 180 -0.75 3.23 9.57
C LEU A 180 -0.40 4.42 10.45
N VAL A 181 -0.35 5.61 9.86
CA VAL A 181 -0.17 6.88 10.57
C VAL A 181 -1.36 7.81 10.32
N THR A 182 -1.69 8.65 11.30
CA THR A 182 -2.85 9.54 11.22
C THR A 182 -2.53 10.94 11.73
N LYS A 183 -3.28 11.93 11.22
CA LYS A 183 -3.17 13.35 11.62
C LYS A 183 -3.72 13.61 13.03
N SER A 184 -4.70 12.81 13.45
CA SER A 184 -5.40 12.98 14.72
C SER A 184 -5.69 11.63 15.39
N PRO A 185 -6.01 11.61 16.70
CA PRO A 185 -6.33 10.37 17.40
C PRO A 185 -7.68 9.78 16.98
N ARG A 186 -8.56 10.58 16.35
CA ARG A 186 -9.88 10.18 15.82
C ARG A 186 -9.87 10.27 14.30
N TYR A 187 -9.88 9.12 13.65
CA TYR A 187 -9.75 9.01 12.20
C TYR A 187 -10.74 7.97 11.67
N PHE A 188 -10.97 8.02 10.36
CA PHE A 188 -11.81 7.04 9.68
C PHE A 188 -11.13 5.67 9.66
N TYR A 189 -11.84 4.64 10.11
CA TYR A 189 -11.40 3.26 10.00
C TYR A 189 -12.61 2.32 9.86
N ASP A 190 -12.83 1.80 8.65
CA ASP A 190 -13.90 0.83 8.39
C ASP A 190 -13.44 -0.59 8.77
N ALA A 191 -13.53 -0.88 10.07
CA ALA A 191 -13.22 -2.20 10.59
C ALA A 191 -14.15 -3.30 10.03
N ALA A 192 -15.33 -2.95 9.51
CA ALA A 192 -16.28 -3.91 8.96
C ALA A 192 -15.84 -4.34 7.55
N ALA A 193 -15.38 -3.41 6.72
CA ALA A 193 -14.93 -3.66 5.35
C ALA A 193 -13.74 -4.63 5.26
N VAL A 194 -12.87 -4.65 6.27
CA VAL A 194 -11.65 -5.49 6.26
C VAL A 194 -11.69 -6.68 7.22
N ARG A 195 -12.89 -7.06 7.69
CA ARG A 195 -13.04 -8.25 8.55
C ARG A 195 -12.61 -9.51 7.83
N GLN A 196 -12.03 -10.42 8.61
CA GLN A 196 -11.59 -11.71 8.13
C GLN A 196 -12.51 -12.82 8.60
N GLY A 197 -12.70 -13.82 7.74
CA GLY A 197 -13.33 -15.08 8.11
C GLY A 197 -12.59 -15.73 9.29
N ARG A 198 -13.33 -16.44 10.14
CA ARG A 198 -12.74 -17.15 11.28
C ARG A 198 -12.50 -18.60 10.89
N VAL A 199 -11.28 -19.08 11.07
CA VAL A 199 -10.98 -20.52 11.07
C VAL A 199 -11.15 -21.00 12.52
N GLY A 200 -12.28 -21.63 12.82
CA GLY A 200 -12.58 -22.19 14.15
C GLY A 200 -13.23 -21.22 15.16
N VAL A 201 -13.42 -21.72 16.39
CA VAL A 201 -14.10 -21.04 17.52
C VAL A 201 -13.17 -20.10 18.32
N GLU A 202 -12.20 -19.46 17.65
CA GLU A 202 -11.34 -18.46 18.31
C GLU A 202 -12.15 -17.23 18.71
N ASP A 203 -12.62 -17.19 19.96
CA ASP A 203 -13.25 -16.00 20.53
C ASP A 203 -12.16 -14.95 20.81
N ALA A 204 -12.23 -13.82 20.09
CA ALA A 204 -11.35 -12.66 20.26
C ALA A 204 -11.43 -12.00 21.65
N ASN A 205 -12.40 -12.39 22.49
CA ASN A 205 -12.59 -11.86 23.84
C ASN A 205 -11.93 -12.72 24.94
N GLY A 206 -11.19 -13.78 24.57
CA GLY A 206 -10.63 -14.75 25.51
C GLY A 206 -9.20 -14.49 26.00
N PHE A 207 -8.51 -13.42 25.60
CA PHE A 207 -7.14 -13.17 26.06
C PHE A 207 -7.13 -12.58 27.47
N ARG A 208 -7.36 -13.42 28.49
CA ARG A 208 -6.85 -13.13 29.84
C ARG A 208 -5.42 -13.64 29.90
N GLY A 209 -4.47 -12.74 29.61
CA GLY A 209 -3.10 -12.88 30.06
C GLY A 209 -3.10 -12.96 31.59
N GLY A 210 -2.99 -14.16 32.14
CA GLY A 210 -2.95 -14.38 33.59
C GLY A 210 -2.89 -15.85 33.92
N SER A 211 -1.72 -16.31 34.38
CA SER A 211 -1.58 -17.60 35.04
C SER A 211 -2.25 -17.50 36.42
N TYR A 212 -3.53 -17.86 36.51
CA TYR A 212 -4.18 -18.08 37.80
C TYR A 212 -5.13 -19.27 37.71
N THR A 213 -4.70 -20.39 38.27
CA THR A 213 -5.63 -21.35 38.88
C THR A 213 -5.83 -20.90 40.32
N ALA A 214 -7.05 -20.46 40.67
CA ALA A 214 -7.47 -20.22 42.05
C ALA A 214 -6.43 -19.48 42.94
N ASN A 215 -6.04 -18.26 42.55
CA ASN A 215 -5.18 -17.36 43.34
C ASN A 215 -3.83 -17.95 43.80
N SER A 216 -3.25 -18.93 43.10
CA SER A 216 -1.88 -19.39 43.41
C SER A 216 -1.11 -19.84 42.15
N ALA A 217 0.21 -19.63 42.17
CA ALA A 217 1.11 -19.88 41.04
C ALA A 217 1.27 -21.39 40.78
N GLY A 218 0.87 -21.86 39.60
CA GLY A 218 1.03 -23.25 39.16
C GLY A 218 1.53 -23.38 37.73
N LYS A 219 2.23 -24.48 37.41
CA LYS A 219 2.76 -24.78 36.06
C LYS A 219 1.63 -25.12 35.07
N ARG A 220 1.68 -24.54 33.87
CA ARG A 220 0.80 -24.84 32.72
C ARG A 220 0.76 -26.36 32.45
N LYS A 221 -0.45 -26.95 32.37
CA LYS A 221 -0.66 -28.35 31.98
C LYS A 221 -1.12 -28.56 30.52
N SER A 222 -1.46 -27.50 29.77
CA SER A 222 -1.81 -27.60 28.35
C SER A 222 -1.53 -26.30 27.59
N VAL A 223 -0.99 -26.40 26.37
CA VAL A 223 -0.78 -25.29 25.45
C VAL A 223 -2.02 -25.18 24.54
N GLY A 224 -2.75 -24.07 24.60
CA GLY A 224 -3.90 -23.79 23.73
C GLY A 224 -4.92 -22.84 24.36
N ASN A 225 -5.59 -22.04 23.53
CA ASN A 225 -6.70 -21.18 23.93
C ASN A 225 -7.91 -22.07 24.26
N LYS A 226 -8.30 -22.17 25.53
CA LYS A 226 -9.54 -22.86 25.94
C LYS A 226 -10.66 -21.83 26.11
N LEU A 227 -11.85 -22.17 25.64
CA LEU A 227 -13.10 -21.48 25.95
C LEU A 227 -13.25 -21.29 27.45
N VAL A 228 -13.36 -20.04 27.91
CA VAL A 228 -13.81 -19.74 29.26
C VAL A 228 -15.34 -19.68 29.21
N SER A 229 -16.02 -20.53 29.96
CA SER A 229 -17.46 -20.38 30.20
C SER A 229 -17.69 -19.07 30.93
N ASP A 230 -18.55 -18.23 30.38
CA ASP A 230 -18.88 -16.88 30.83
C ASP A 230 -19.24 -16.85 32.33
N LYS A 231 -18.34 -16.36 33.18
CA LYS A 231 -18.58 -16.16 34.63
C LYS A 231 -18.74 -14.69 35.02
N GLN A 232 -18.85 -13.77 34.06
CA GLN A 232 -18.97 -12.33 34.35
C GLN A 232 -20.30 -11.73 33.90
N ARG A 233 -21.41 -12.42 34.18
CA ARG A 233 -22.70 -11.75 34.38
C ARG A 233 -22.73 -11.16 35.80
N GLY A 234 -22.12 -9.98 36.00
CA GLY A 234 -22.31 -9.27 37.26
C GLY A 234 -21.19 -8.32 37.68
N HIS A 235 -20.95 -7.24 36.93
CA HIS A 235 -20.34 -6.06 37.53
C HIS A 235 -21.12 -4.80 37.18
N ARG A 236 -21.52 -4.09 38.25
CA ARG A 236 -22.31 -2.86 38.22
C ARG A 236 -21.37 -1.69 37.99
N GLN A 237 -21.18 -1.29 36.74
CA GLN A 237 -20.99 0.10 36.33
C GLN A 237 -21.02 0.13 34.80
N ARG A 238 -22.13 0.62 34.25
CA ARG A 238 -22.39 0.72 32.82
C ARG A 238 -22.11 2.17 32.41
N HIS A 239 -21.12 2.40 31.55
CA HIS A 239 -21.05 3.65 30.80
C HIS A 239 -22.07 3.56 29.66
N ALA A 240 -23.03 4.49 29.63
CA ALA A 240 -24.04 4.54 28.59
C ALA A 240 -23.42 5.09 27.29
N GLY A 241 -23.66 4.41 26.16
CA GLY A 241 -23.62 5.06 24.85
C GLY A 241 -22.85 4.38 23.70
N PHE A 242 -22.06 3.32 23.92
CA PHE A 242 -21.25 2.73 22.83
C PHE A 242 -21.39 1.21 22.65
N ASP A 243 -21.61 0.44 23.71
CA ASP A 243 -21.56 -1.04 23.65
C ASP A 243 -22.91 -1.75 23.75
N GLY A 244 -23.99 -1.13 23.28
CA GLY A 244 -25.34 -1.69 23.40
C GLY A 244 -25.68 -2.85 22.44
N ARG A 245 -24.87 -3.06 21.39
CA ARG A 245 -25.19 -3.98 20.28
C ARG A 245 -24.41 -5.29 20.32
N TRP A 246 -23.16 -5.27 20.79
CA TRP A 246 -22.30 -6.46 20.87
C TRP A 246 -22.71 -7.42 21.99
N ASP A 247 -23.10 -6.91 23.16
CA ASP A 247 -23.58 -7.73 24.30
C ASP A 247 -24.94 -8.41 24.06
N LYS A 248 -25.69 -7.98 23.03
CA LYS A 248 -26.98 -8.55 22.66
C LYS A 248 -26.91 -9.58 21.54
N MET A 249 -25.76 -9.71 20.87
CA MET A 249 -25.58 -10.69 19.79
C MET A 249 -25.35 -12.08 20.36
N THR A 250 -26.07 -13.06 19.82
CA THR A 250 -25.84 -14.48 20.06
C THR A 250 -24.43 -14.89 19.64
N LYS A 251 -23.89 -15.97 20.22
CA LYS A 251 -22.57 -16.49 19.81
C LYS A 251 -22.51 -16.84 18.31
N GLN A 252 -23.62 -17.27 17.73
CA GLN A 252 -23.73 -17.51 16.28
C GLN A 252 -23.58 -16.21 15.47
N GLU A 253 -24.23 -15.13 15.89
CA GLU A 253 -24.07 -13.81 15.25
C GLU A 253 -22.65 -13.25 15.44
N GLN A 254 -22.05 -13.44 16.61
CA GLN A 254 -20.67 -13.02 16.87
C GLN A 254 -19.66 -13.81 16.02
N GLN A 255 -19.89 -15.10 15.79
CA GLN A 255 -19.05 -15.96 14.94
C GLN A 255 -19.25 -15.64 13.45
N ALA A 256 -20.48 -15.35 13.02
CA ALA A 256 -20.81 -14.93 11.67
C ALA A 256 -20.18 -13.57 11.31
N ASN A 257 -20.03 -12.67 12.29
CA ASN A 257 -19.48 -11.33 12.07
C ASN A 257 -17.96 -11.29 11.83
N GLY A 258 -17.26 -12.42 11.70
CA GLY A 258 -15.82 -12.44 11.40
C GLY A 258 -14.93 -11.88 12.53
N ARG A 259 -13.62 -11.76 12.29
CA ARG A 259 -12.64 -11.15 13.21
C ARG A 259 -12.08 -9.84 12.65
N ASN A 260 -11.59 -8.97 13.54
CA ASN A 260 -10.84 -7.78 13.14
C ASN A 260 -9.54 -8.19 12.42
N LEU A 261 -9.11 -7.36 11.46
CA LEU A 261 -7.84 -7.52 10.77
C LEU A 261 -6.68 -7.48 11.78
N ARG A 262 -5.82 -8.50 11.76
CA ARG A 262 -4.61 -8.53 12.57
C ARG A 262 -3.48 -7.79 11.86
N ASN A 263 -2.53 -7.29 12.64
CA ASN A 263 -1.31 -6.67 12.13
C ASN A 263 -0.35 -7.67 11.44
N TYR A 264 -0.54 -8.97 11.69
CA TYR A 264 0.08 -10.07 10.97
C TYR A 264 -0.96 -11.19 10.80
N GLU A 265 -1.07 -11.72 9.59
CA GLU A 265 -1.90 -12.89 9.28
C GLU A 265 -0.98 -13.98 8.68
N PRO A 266 -0.92 -15.18 9.29
CA PRO A 266 -0.15 -16.28 8.72
C PRO A 266 -0.78 -16.69 7.39
N ALA A 267 0.02 -16.75 6.32
CA ALA A 267 -0.40 -17.42 5.11
C ALA A 267 -0.47 -18.94 5.37
N PRO A 268 -1.53 -19.66 4.95
CA PRO A 268 -2.64 -19.23 4.12
C PRO A 268 -3.92 -19.03 4.95
N LEU A 269 -4.52 -17.85 4.91
CA LEU A 269 -5.99 -17.80 4.93
C LEU A 269 -6.43 -18.56 3.68
N GLU A 270 -7.35 -19.53 3.81
CA GLU A 270 -7.78 -20.39 2.71
C GLU A 270 -7.98 -19.56 1.43
N VAL A 271 -6.98 -19.70 0.54
CA VAL A 271 -6.75 -19.04 -0.75
C VAL A 271 -6.48 -17.53 -0.76
N TRP A 272 -5.31 -17.09 -0.28
CA TRP A 272 -4.71 -15.79 -0.62
C TRP A 272 -3.44 -15.95 -1.49
N ASN A 273 -3.63 -16.21 -2.78
CA ASN A 273 -2.54 -16.27 -3.77
C ASN A 273 -2.19 -14.87 -4.28
N VAL A 274 -1.42 -14.09 -3.51
CA VAL A 274 -0.85 -12.82 -3.98
C VAL A 274 0.64 -12.99 -4.20
N ALA A 275 0.99 -13.61 -5.34
CA ALA A 275 2.35 -13.57 -5.86
C ALA A 275 2.70 -12.13 -6.28
N THR A 276 3.95 -11.73 -6.10
CA THR A 276 4.51 -10.56 -6.79
C THR A 276 4.36 -10.80 -8.30
N ARG A 277 3.55 -10.00 -8.99
CA ARG A 277 3.43 -10.08 -10.44
C ARG A 277 4.39 -9.07 -11.05
N PRO A 278 5.43 -9.50 -11.80
CA PRO A 278 6.18 -8.57 -12.64
C PRO A 278 5.21 -7.95 -13.65
N PHE A 279 5.18 -6.62 -13.74
CA PHE A 279 4.43 -5.92 -14.77
C PHE A 279 5.36 -5.76 -16.00
N PRO A 280 4.99 -6.30 -17.18
CA PRO A 280 5.87 -6.32 -18.34
C PRO A 280 6.26 -4.93 -18.88
N GLY A 281 5.43 -3.91 -18.69
CA GLY A 281 5.72 -2.55 -19.17
C GLY A 281 6.67 -1.75 -18.27
N ALA A 282 7.12 -2.32 -17.15
CA ALA A 282 7.79 -1.56 -16.11
C ALA A 282 8.36 -2.49 -15.02
N HIS A 283 9.68 -2.72 -15.03
CA HIS A 283 10.41 -3.47 -13.99
C HIS A 283 10.47 -2.69 -12.65
N PHE A 284 9.32 -2.40 -12.01
CA PHE A 284 9.25 -1.59 -10.79
C PHE A 284 8.74 -2.34 -9.57
N ALA A 285 9.04 -1.77 -8.41
CA ALA A 285 8.56 -2.18 -7.10
C ALA A 285 7.07 -1.83 -6.94
N THR A 286 6.21 -2.39 -7.78
CA THR A 286 4.76 -2.31 -7.58
C THR A 286 4.40 -3.18 -6.39
N TYR A 287 3.89 -2.57 -5.32
CA TYR A 287 3.31 -3.34 -4.24
C TYR A 287 1.98 -3.96 -4.73
N PRO A 288 1.55 -5.11 -4.15
CA PRO A 288 0.42 -5.84 -4.72
C PRO A 288 -0.89 -5.04 -4.65
N PRO A 289 -1.75 -5.09 -5.68
CA PRO A 289 -3.05 -4.41 -5.67
C PRO A 289 -3.93 -4.75 -4.45
N GLU A 290 -3.85 -5.98 -3.95
CA GLU A 290 -4.57 -6.42 -2.74
C GLU A 290 -4.12 -5.68 -1.48
N LEU A 291 -2.84 -5.29 -1.41
CA LEU A 291 -2.34 -4.50 -0.30
C LEU A 291 -2.93 -3.08 -0.33
N ALA A 292 -2.95 -2.45 -1.51
CA ALA A 292 -3.62 -1.16 -1.72
C ALA A 292 -5.10 -1.26 -1.33
N ARG A 293 -5.76 -2.33 -1.80
CA ARG A 293 -7.18 -2.58 -1.59
C ARG A 293 -7.55 -2.53 -0.12
N ARG A 294 -6.82 -3.25 0.75
CA ARG A 294 -7.12 -3.27 2.20
C ARG A 294 -6.89 -1.93 2.86
N CYS A 295 -5.82 -1.23 2.48
CA CYS A 295 -5.55 0.10 3.00
C CYS A 295 -6.68 1.07 2.62
N ILE A 296 -7.18 1.00 1.39
CA ILE A 296 -8.28 1.84 0.89
C ILE A 296 -9.61 1.44 1.51
N GLU A 297 -9.94 0.14 1.58
CA GLU A 297 -11.18 -0.35 2.20
C GLU A 297 -11.26 0.02 3.68
N ALA A 298 -10.15 -0.10 4.43
CA ALA A 298 -10.10 0.28 5.84
C ALA A 298 -10.04 1.80 6.03
N GLY A 299 -9.26 2.51 5.22
CA GLY A 299 -8.81 3.87 5.49
C GLY A 299 -9.48 4.97 4.69
N CYS A 300 -10.25 4.64 3.64
CA CYS A 300 -10.91 5.62 2.78
C CYS A 300 -12.45 5.43 2.79
N PRO A 301 -13.21 6.48 3.13
CA PRO A 301 -14.67 6.45 3.00
C PRO A 301 -15.08 6.17 1.54
N LYS A 302 -16.32 5.71 1.36
CA LYS A 302 -16.92 5.61 0.02
C LYS A 302 -16.94 6.99 -0.64
N ASP A 303 -16.69 7.03 -1.94
CA ASP A 303 -16.59 8.26 -2.74
C ASP A 303 -15.48 9.24 -2.31
N GLY A 304 -14.64 8.84 -1.35
CA GLY A 304 -13.50 9.62 -0.85
C GLY A 304 -12.36 9.71 -1.85
N VAL A 305 -11.39 10.57 -1.53
CA VAL A 305 -10.22 10.84 -2.38
C VAL A 305 -8.98 10.13 -1.82
N VAL A 306 -8.36 9.28 -2.65
CA VAL A 306 -7.11 8.58 -2.36
C VAL A 306 -5.94 9.30 -3.04
N LEU A 307 -4.89 9.59 -2.28
CA LEU A 307 -3.64 10.17 -2.77
C LEU A 307 -2.52 9.13 -2.77
N ASP A 308 -1.76 9.06 -3.86
CA ASP A 308 -0.43 8.47 -3.89
C ASP A 308 0.60 9.53 -4.32
N PRO A 309 1.41 10.06 -3.39
CA PRO A 309 2.45 11.04 -3.69
C PRO A 309 3.63 10.46 -4.50
N PHE A 310 3.68 9.13 -4.67
CA PHE A 310 4.73 8.41 -5.41
C PHE A 310 4.07 7.37 -6.34
N GLY A 311 3.30 7.88 -7.30
CA GLY A 311 2.32 7.12 -8.09
C GLY A 311 2.88 5.95 -8.89
N GLY A 312 4.14 6.01 -9.33
CA GLY A 312 4.83 4.93 -10.02
C GLY A 312 4.00 4.39 -11.19
N ALA A 313 3.73 3.08 -11.19
CA ALA A 313 2.92 2.43 -12.22
C ALA A 313 1.39 2.49 -11.98
N GLY A 314 0.90 3.39 -11.13
CA GLY A 314 -0.53 3.69 -10.97
C GLY A 314 -1.36 2.66 -10.19
N THR A 315 -0.73 1.76 -9.42
CA THR A 315 -1.45 0.67 -8.71
C THR A 315 -2.49 1.22 -7.73
N THR A 316 -2.14 2.27 -6.98
CA THR A 316 -3.05 2.89 -6.00
C THR A 316 -4.28 3.48 -6.69
N GLY A 317 -4.09 4.25 -7.76
CA GLY A 317 -5.17 4.86 -8.52
C GLY A 317 -6.10 3.83 -9.14
N LEU A 318 -5.53 2.79 -9.77
CA LEU A 318 -6.29 1.68 -10.33
C LEU A 318 -7.20 1.01 -9.29
N VAL A 319 -6.67 0.75 -8.09
CA VAL A 319 -7.44 0.08 -7.02
C VAL A 319 -8.47 1.01 -6.39
N ALA A 320 -8.14 2.29 -6.21
CA ALA A 320 -9.08 3.29 -5.71
C ALA A 320 -10.31 3.39 -6.62
N LEU A 321 -10.09 3.52 -7.93
CA LEU A 321 -11.16 3.57 -8.92
C LEU A 321 -12.05 2.31 -8.89
N ARG A 322 -11.44 1.10 -8.86
CA ARG A 322 -12.18 -0.17 -8.75
C ARG A 322 -13.04 -0.30 -7.49
N LEU A 323 -12.66 0.43 -6.44
CA LEU A 323 -13.41 0.49 -5.19
C LEU A 323 -14.43 1.64 -5.19
N GLY A 324 -14.60 2.40 -6.27
CA GLY A 324 -15.51 3.54 -6.35
C GLY A 324 -15.02 4.75 -5.54
N ARG A 325 -13.70 4.99 -5.52
CA ARG A 325 -13.07 6.18 -4.92
C ARG A 325 -12.40 7.00 -6.02
N GLN A 326 -12.15 8.28 -5.71
CA GLN A 326 -11.38 9.17 -6.56
C GLN A 326 -9.88 8.98 -6.28
N ALA A 327 -9.02 9.30 -7.24
CA ALA A 327 -7.58 9.14 -7.10
C ALA A 327 -6.79 10.36 -7.58
N ILE A 328 -5.76 10.72 -6.84
CA ILE A 328 -4.73 11.70 -7.25
C ILE A 328 -3.39 10.99 -7.13
N LEU A 329 -2.64 10.92 -8.23
CA LEU A 329 -1.29 10.39 -8.25
C LEU A 329 -0.31 11.53 -8.52
N ILE A 330 0.84 11.53 -7.86
CA ILE A 330 1.96 12.41 -8.19
C ILE A 330 3.10 11.53 -8.70
N GLU A 331 3.64 11.86 -9.85
CA GLU A 331 4.76 11.12 -10.43
C GLU A 331 5.76 12.11 -11.03
N LEU A 332 7.05 11.89 -10.76
CA LEU A 332 8.12 12.75 -11.23
C LEU A 332 8.52 12.39 -12.67
N ASN A 333 8.55 11.09 -13.00
CA ASN A 333 9.00 10.61 -14.29
C ASN A 333 7.83 10.58 -15.31
N PRO A 334 7.89 11.35 -16.42
CA PRO A 334 6.82 11.38 -17.42
C PRO A 334 6.56 10.03 -18.09
N GLU A 335 7.59 9.20 -18.26
CA GLU A 335 7.42 7.84 -18.82
C GLU A 335 6.61 6.96 -17.87
N TYR A 336 6.81 7.08 -16.55
CA TYR A 336 6.02 6.35 -15.56
C TYR A 336 4.60 6.89 -15.46
N ALA A 337 4.42 8.20 -15.53
CA ALA A 337 3.10 8.81 -15.58
C ALA A 337 2.30 8.28 -16.79
N ALA A 338 2.94 8.17 -17.97
CA ALA A 338 2.32 7.59 -19.16
C ALA A 338 1.97 6.10 -18.98
N ILE A 339 2.87 5.29 -18.41
CA ILE A 339 2.60 3.87 -18.10
C ILE A 339 1.43 3.74 -17.11
N ALA A 340 1.38 4.58 -16.08
CA ALA A 340 0.30 4.60 -15.11
C ALA A 340 -1.03 4.99 -15.76
N GLN A 341 -1.02 6.01 -16.62
CA GLN A 341 -2.21 6.43 -17.37
C GLN A 341 -2.74 5.27 -18.22
N GLU A 342 -1.92 4.71 -19.11
CA GLU A 342 -2.32 3.62 -20.01
C GLU A 342 -2.88 2.43 -19.21
N ARG A 343 -2.18 2.05 -18.14
CA ARG A 343 -2.62 0.95 -17.29
C ARG A 343 -3.98 1.23 -16.65
N ILE A 344 -4.21 2.44 -16.14
CA ILE A 344 -5.48 2.79 -15.51
C ILE A 344 -6.59 2.80 -16.57
N GLU A 345 -6.40 3.47 -17.71
CA GLU A 345 -7.38 3.52 -18.80
C GLU A 345 -7.81 2.11 -19.22
N GLN A 346 -6.84 1.21 -19.38
CA GLN A 346 -7.12 -0.15 -19.78
C GLN A 346 -7.78 -0.94 -18.64
N ASP A 347 -7.20 -0.94 -17.43
CA ASP A 347 -7.50 -1.93 -16.37
C ASP A 347 -8.63 -1.52 -15.40
N TRP A 348 -9.08 -0.26 -15.38
CA TRP A 348 -9.99 0.20 -14.31
C TRP A 348 -11.35 -0.51 -14.32
N MET A 349 -11.90 -0.78 -15.52
CA MET A 349 -13.19 -1.46 -15.78
C MET A 349 -13.24 -2.93 -15.26
N GLY A 350 -12.12 -3.46 -14.77
CA GLY A 350 -12.03 -4.87 -14.39
C GLY A 350 -12.28 -5.85 -15.56
N PRO A 351 -12.12 -7.17 -15.34
CA PRO A 351 -12.21 -8.15 -16.42
C PRO A 351 -13.62 -8.31 -17.00
N ALA A 352 -14.66 -8.05 -16.21
CA ALA A 352 -16.05 -8.28 -16.60
C ALA A 352 -16.60 -7.16 -17.51
N GLU A 353 -16.36 -5.90 -17.18
CA GLU A 353 -16.86 -4.76 -17.98
C GLU A 353 -16.01 -4.54 -19.24
N ARG A 354 -14.73 -4.97 -19.22
CA ARG A 354 -13.92 -5.12 -20.44
C ARG A 354 -14.55 -6.05 -21.46
N LYS A 355 -15.10 -7.18 -21.00
CA LYS A 355 -15.70 -8.18 -21.88
C LYS A 355 -16.99 -7.66 -22.51
N SER A 356 -17.78 -6.87 -21.77
CA SER A 356 -18.97 -6.20 -22.31
C SER A 356 -18.66 -5.03 -23.23
N HIS A 357 -17.56 -4.29 -22.99
CA HIS A 357 -17.12 -3.22 -23.89
C HIS A 357 -16.48 -3.74 -25.17
N GLN A 358 -15.72 -4.84 -25.12
CA GLN A 358 -15.20 -5.50 -26.32
C GLN A 358 -16.31 -6.11 -27.16
N SER A 359 -17.33 -6.73 -26.55
CA SER A 359 -18.49 -7.20 -27.31
C SER A 359 -19.29 -6.06 -27.94
N ALA A 360 -19.42 -4.92 -27.27
CA ALA A 360 -20.12 -3.76 -27.82
C ALA A 360 -19.34 -3.04 -28.94
N ALA A 361 -18.01 -3.17 -28.97
CA ALA A 361 -17.16 -2.61 -30.03
C ALA A 361 -17.07 -3.51 -31.27
N ASP A 362 -17.23 -4.83 -31.11
CA ASP A 362 -17.29 -5.80 -32.22
C ASP A 362 -18.64 -5.79 -32.96
N ASP A 363 -19.71 -5.29 -32.33
CA ASP A 363 -21.06 -5.22 -32.91
C ASP A 363 -21.23 -4.07 -33.95
N ASP A 364 -20.23 -3.19 -34.12
CA ASP A 364 -20.24 -2.10 -35.12
C ASP A 364 -19.38 -2.41 -36.37
N ALA A 365 -19.08 -3.69 -36.61
CA ALA A 365 -18.74 -4.16 -37.95
C ALA A 365 -20.04 -4.41 -38.71
N GLY A 366 -20.60 -3.35 -39.30
CA GLY A 366 -21.79 -3.38 -40.16
C GLY A 366 -21.76 -4.51 -41.22
N PRO A 367 -22.92 -4.89 -41.78
CA PRO A 367 -23.08 -6.15 -42.50
C PRO A 367 -22.21 -6.19 -43.75
N LEU A 368 -21.09 -6.91 -43.65
CA LEU A 368 -20.30 -7.38 -44.77
C LEU A 368 -21.10 -8.45 -45.53
N PHE A 369 -21.79 -7.99 -46.57
CA PHE A 369 -22.31 -8.78 -47.70
C PHE A 369 -23.18 -10.00 -47.35
N SER A 370 -24.49 -9.79 -47.24
CA SER A 370 -25.46 -10.85 -47.54
C SER A 370 -25.72 -10.90 -49.04
N HIS A 371 -25.45 -12.06 -49.64
CA HIS A 371 -25.58 -12.38 -51.07
C HIS A 371 -27.03 -12.32 -51.63
N LEU A 372 -27.10 -12.31 -52.98
CA LEU A 372 -28.20 -12.73 -53.91
C LEU A 372 -29.19 -11.60 -54.33
N GLU A 373 -29.50 -11.28 -55.61
CA GLU A 373 -29.32 -11.88 -56.96
C GLU A 373 -29.39 -10.79 -58.07
N PRO A 374 -29.05 -11.08 -59.35
CA PRO A 374 -29.14 -10.16 -60.49
C PRO A 374 -30.44 -10.25 -61.33
N MET A 375 -30.76 -9.16 -62.05
CA MET A 375 -31.83 -8.96 -63.07
C MET A 375 -33.25 -8.74 -62.50
N GLU A 376 -34.02 -7.73 -62.91
CA GLU A 376 -34.45 -7.44 -64.29
C GLU A 376 -34.33 -5.97 -64.73
N ALA A 377 -34.14 -5.81 -66.03
CA ALA A 377 -34.12 -4.54 -66.75
C ALA A 377 -35.52 -3.99 -67.03
N CYS A 378 -35.57 -2.67 -67.23
CA CYS A 378 -36.70 -1.90 -67.71
C CYS A 378 -37.44 -2.46 -68.95
N SER A 379 -38.74 -2.19 -68.93
CA SER A 379 -39.60 -1.62 -69.99
C SER A 379 -40.50 -2.53 -70.85
N ALA A 380 -41.77 -2.09 -70.84
CA ALA A 380 -42.91 -2.30 -71.75
C ALA A 380 -43.63 -3.66 -71.74
#